data_AF-A0A6B3HCN4-F1
#
_entry.id   AF-A0A6B3HCN4-F1
#
_cell.length_a   1.000
_cell.length_b   1.000
_cell.length_c   1.000
_cell.angle_alpha   90.00
_cell.angle_beta   90.00
_cell.angle_gamma   90.00
#
_symmetry.space_group_name_H-M   'P 1'
#
loop_
_entity.id
_entity.type
_entity.pdbx_description
1 polymer ?
#
loop_
_entity_poly.entity_id
_entity_poly.type
_entity_poly.pdbx_seq_one_letter_code
_entity_poly.pdbx_strand_id
1 'polypeptide(L)'
;HRWAAAFITEGHTAYHPDGGEPDLDGAELLDWFREGNRHLVRSLEEVPADLECWTFLPAPSPLAFWSRRQLNETTVHRVDAESALGGPLTPVSADRAVDGIDELLTGFHARPKSRVRSDKPRTLRVRAVDTAVTWTVRISDDPPQTVRTEGDDGPENVDCELSGTAEGLYLALWNRLPLTTVTLRGDRAVARLWTDNSAVTW
;
A
#
# COMPACT_ATOMS: atom_id res chain seq x y z
N HIS A 1 -1.63 -11.56 -9.35
CA HIS A 1 -2.95 -12.24 -9.51
C HIS A 1 -2.92 -13.75 -9.32
N ARG A 2 -2.29 -14.56 -10.19
CA ARG A 2 -2.33 -16.05 -10.07
C ARG A 2 -1.80 -16.56 -8.73
N TRP A 3 -0.71 -15.99 -8.25
CA TRP A 3 -0.15 -16.31 -6.94
C TRP A 3 -1.15 -16.09 -5.79
N ALA A 4 -1.82 -14.93 -5.76
CA ALA A 4 -2.88 -14.66 -4.79
C ALA A 4 -4.08 -15.61 -4.96
N ALA A 5 -4.48 -15.92 -6.20
CA ALA A 5 -5.55 -16.86 -6.48
C ALA A 5 -5.24 -18.26 -5.92
N ALA A 6 -3.99 -18.74 -6.03
CA ALA A 6 -3.58 -20.03 -5.49
C ALA A 6 -3.78 -20.14 -3.97
N PHE A 7 -3.47 -19.09 -3.18
CA PHE A 7 -3.79 -19.10 -1.74
C PHE A 7 -5.29 -19.28 -1.47
N ILE A 8 -6.13 -18.66 -2.29
CA ILE A 8 -7.58 -18.67 -2.13
C ILE A 8 -8.15 -20.02 -2.56
N THR A 9 -7.76 -20.52 -3.73
CA THR A 9 -8.34 -21.74 -4.32
C THR A 9 -7.75 -23.02 -3.76
N GLU A 10 -6.48 -23.01 -3.36
CA GLU A 10 -5.77 -24.18 -2.83
C GLU A 10 -5.69 -24.17 -1.30
N GLY A 11 -6.12 -23.09 -0.64
CA GLY A 11 -6.18 -23.00 0.82
C GLY A 11 -4.80 -23.09 1.49
N HIS A 12 -3.75 -22.56 0.86
CA HIS A 12 -2.42 -22.55 1.46
C HIS A 12 -2.43 -21.73 2.76
N THR A 13 -2.11 -22.36 3.90
CA THR A 13 -2.11 -21.71 5.22
C THR A 13 -0.73 -21.18 5.65
N ALA A 14 0.29 -21.42 4.84
CA ALA A 14 1.64 -20.88 4.99
C ALA A 14 2.12 -20.25 3.69
N TYR A 15 3.17 -19.43 3.75
CA TYR A 15 3.79 -18.84 2.57
C TYR A 15 4.14 -19.92 1.54
N HIS A 16 3.73 -19.67 0.30
CA HIS A 16 4.05 -20.46 -0.87
C HIS A 16 4.74 -19.55 -1.89
N PRO A 17 5.90 -19.92 -2.45
CA PRO A 17 6.56 -19.12 -3.48
C PRO A 17 5.71 -19.03 -4.74
N ASP A 18 5.85 -17.95 -5.52
CA ASP A 18 5.26 -17.90 -6.85
C ASP A 18 6.00 -18.85 -7.82
N GLY A 19 5.34 -19.15 -8.94
CA GLY A 19 5.90 -19.98 -10.01
C GLY A 19 6.84 -19.23 -10.96
N GLY A 20 7.22 -17.99 -10.63
CA GLY A 20 7.95 -17.09 -11.51
C GLY A 20 7.08 -16.42 -12.58
N GLU A 21 7.74 -15.54 -13.34
CA GLU A 21 7.16 -14.86 -14.49
C GLU A 21 7.12 -15.80 -15.71
N PRO A 22 6.05 -15.75 -16.52
CA PRO A 22 6.00 -16.53 -17.74
C PRO A 22 6.97 -15.96 -18.78
N ASP A 23 7.60 -16.83 -19.57
CA ASP A 23 8.37 -16.44 -20.76
C ASP A 23 7.41 -16.12 -21.93
N LEU A 24 6.62 -15.04 -21.77
CA LEU A 24 5.61 -14.57 -22.71
C LEU A 24 5.77 -13.06 -22.94
N ASP A 25 5.47 -12.60 -24.14
CA ASP A 25 5.45 -11.18 -24.49
C ASP A 25 4.21 -10.78 -25.31
N GLY A 26 4.13 -9.50 -25.67
CA GLY A 26 3.14 -8.98 -26.60
C GLY A 26 1.68 -9.36 -26.25
N ALA A 27 0.95 -9.85 -27.25
CA ALA A 27 -0.45 -10.21 -27.11
C ALA A 27 -0.66 -11.42 -26.18
N GLU A 28 0.25 -12.39 -26.20
CA GLU A 28 0.16 -13.60 -25.39
C GLU A 28 0.30 -13.28 -23.91
N LEU A 29 1.22 -12.39 -23.55
CA LEU A 29 1.36 -11.89 -22.18
C LEU A 29 0.09 -11.15 -21.71
N LEU A 30 -0.51 -10.34 -22.58
CA LEU A 30 -1.75 -9.62 -22.25
C LEU A 30 -2.92 -10.58 -22.01
N ASP A 31 -3.06 -11.61 -22.83
CA ASP A 31 -4.10 -12.63 -22.66
C ASP A 31 -3.86 -13.47 -21.40
N TRP A 32 -2.60 -13.83 -21.13
CA TRP A 32 -2.20 -14.48 -19.90
C TRP A 32 -2.54 -13.60 -18.68
N PHE A 33 -2.23 -12.30 -18.71
CA PHE A 33 -2.56 -11.38 -17.62
C PHE A 33 -4.07 -11.30 -17.39
N ARG A 34 -4.86 -11.09 -18.46
CA ARG A 34 -6.32 -11.01 -18.38
C ARG A 34 -6.95 -12.27 -17.81
N GLU A 35 -6.44 -13.43 -18.19
CA GLU A 35 -6.91 -14.71 -17.64
C GLU A 35 -6.60 -14.82 -16.15
N GLY A 36 -5.40 -14.44 -15.71
CA GLY A 36 -5.03 -14.45 -14.30
C GLY A 36 -5.88 -13.50 -13.46
N ASN A 37 -6.17 -12.31 -14.00
CA ASN A 37 -7.08 -11.34 -13.38
C ASN A 37 -8.50 -11.89 -13.25
N ARG A 38 -9.07 -12.44 -14.34
CA ARG A 38 -10.42 -13.05 -14.30
C ARG A 38 -10.49 -14.21 -13.30
N HIS A 39 -9.46 -15.04 -13.26
CA HIS A 39 -9.39 -16.15 -12.33
C HIS A 39 -9.38 -15.65 -10.88
N LEU A 40 -8.51 -14.69 -10.54
CA LEU A 40 -8.48 -14.09 -9.20
C LEU A 40 -9.83 -13.50 -8.79
N VAL A 41 -10.45 -12.69 -9.66
CA VAL A 41 -11.74 -12.05 -9.36
C VAL A 41 -12.80 -13.12 -9.07
N ARG A 42 -12.90 -14.14 -9.92
CA ARG A 42 -13.81 -15.27 -9.70
C ARG A 42 -13.53 -15.97 -8.39
N SER A 43 -12.26 -16.27 -8.08
CA SER A 43 -11.88 -16.94 -6.83
C SER A 43 -12.28 -16.12 -5.61
N LEU A 44 -12.14 -14.80 -5.64
CA LEU A 44 -12.57 -13.93 -4.54
C LEU A 44 -14.11 -13.87 -4.40
N GLU A 45 -14.85 -13.94 -5.52
CA GLU A 45 -16.32 -13.92 -5.52
C GLU A 45 -16.94 -15.25 -5.06
N GLU A 46 -16.30 -16.38 -5.36
CA GLU A 46 -16.86 -17.72 -5.14
C GLU A 46 -16.39 -18.39 -3.84
N VAL A 47 -15.39 -17.83 -3.14
CA VAL A 47 -14.79 -18.50 -1.99
C VAL A 47 -15.74 -18.54 -0.77
N PRO A 48 -15.75 -19.64 0.00
CA PRO A 48 -16.50 -19.70 1.26
C PRO A 48 -16.07 -18.61 2.25
N ALA A 49 -17.02 -18.14 3.05
CA ALA A 49 -16.77 -17.11 4.06
C ALA A 49 -15.84 -17.58 5.20
N ASP A 50 -15.74 -18.89 5.41
CA ASP A 50 -14.90 -19.57 6.39
C ASP A 50 -13.54 -20.03 5.81
N LEU A 51 -13.14 -19.49 4.65
CA LEU A 51 -11.81 -19.73 4.10
C LEU A 51 -10.71 -19.36 5.08
N GLU A 52 -9.85 -20.35 5.37
CA GLU A 52 -8.58 -20.16 6.05
C GLU A 52 -7.44 -20.26 5.03
N CYS A 53 -6.75 -19.15 4.79
CA CYS A 53 -5.52 -19.14 4.00
C CYS A 53 -4.53 -18.10 4.52
N TRP A 54 -3.29 -18.22 4.08
CA TRP A 54 -2.19 -17.42 4.53
C TRP A 54 -2.39 -15.95 4.19
N THR A 55 -2.10 -15.10 5.18
CA THR A 55 -2.04 -13.65 5.05
C THR A 55 -0.77 -13.14 5.72
N PHE A 56 -0.27 -11.99 5.30
CA PHE A 56 0.97 -11.42 5.87
C PHE A 56 0.77 -10.05 6.52
N LEU A 57 -0.44 -9.50 6.45
CA LEU A 57 -0.88 -8.32 7.21
C LEU A 57 -2.15 -8.68 8.00
N PRO A 58 -2.41 -8.03 9.14
CA PRO A 58 -3.67 -8.20 9.86
C PRO A 58 -4.88 -7.82 8.99
N ALA A 59 -5.93 -8.63 9.05
CA ALA A 59 -7.23 -8.35 8.43
C ALA A 59 -8.34 -9.13 9.17
N PRO A 60 -9.62 -8.74 9.01
CA PRO A 60 -10.74 -9.47 9.63
C PRO A 60 -10.91 -10.91 9.12
N SER A 61 -10.49 -11.18 7.88
CA SER A 61 -10.48 -12.52 7.29
C SER A 61 -9.47 -12.60 6.14
N PRO A 62 -9.07 -13.82 5.71
CA PRO A 62 -8.23 -13.98 4.52
C PRO A 62 -8.84 -13.42 3.24
N LEU A 63 -10.17 -13.54 3.07
CA LEU A 63 -10.89 -12.93 1.95
C LEU A 63 -10.76 -11.40 1.96
N ALA A 64 -10.96 -10.75 3.12
CA ALA A 64 -10.80 -9.31 3.24
C ALA A 64 -9.36 -8.87 2.94
N PHE A 65 -8.38 -9.64 3.43
CA PHE A 65 -6.97 -9.39 3.15
C PHE A 65 -6.65 -9.45 1.65
N TRP A 66 -6.94 -10.57 0.98
CA TRP A 66 -6.55 -10.76 -0.41
C TRP A 66 -7.31 -9.83 -1.36
N SER A 67 -8.56 -9.50 -1.05
CA SER A 67 -9.33 -8.48 -1.79
C SER A 67 -8.66 -7.11 -1.71
N ARG A 68 -8.36 -6.64 -0.48
CA ARG A 68 -7.69 -5.35 -0.25
C ARG A 68 -6.30 -5.32 -0.89
N ARG A 69 -5.52 -6.36 -0.66
CA ARG A 69 -4.15 -6.46 -1.16
C ARG A 69 -4.09 -6.43 -2.68
N GLN A 70 -4.96 -7.16 -3.37
CA GLN A 70 -4.98 -7.19 -4.83
C GLN A 70 -5.57 -5.91 -5.45
N LEU A 71 -6.47 -5.21 -4.75
CA LEU A 71 -6.89 -3.85 -5.12
C LEU A 71 -5.70 -2.88 -5.12
N ASN A 72 -4.94 -2.83 -4.03
CA ASN A 72 -3.78 -1.94 -3.90
C ASN A 72 -2.65 -2.33 -4.86
N GLU A 73 -2.34 -3.62 -4.99
CA GLU A 73 -1.35 -4.14 -5.95
C GLU A 73 -1.67 -3.74 -7.38
N THR A 74 -2.90 -3.98 -7.83
CA THR A 74 -3.32 -3.68 -9.20
C THR A 74 -3.32 -2.17 -9.44
N THR A 75 -3.71 -1.37 -8.45
CA THR A 75 -3.72 0.10 -8.55
C THR A 75 -2.31 0.66 -8.72
N VAL A 76 -1.36 0.22 -7.88
CA VAL A 76 0.04 0.66 -7.96
C VAL A 76 0.68 0.24 -9.28
N HIS A 77 0.51 -1.01 -9.71
CA HIS A 77 1.13 -1.49 -10.94
C HIS A 77 0.50 -0.90 -12.20
N ARG A 78 -0.80 -0.54 -12.15
CA ARG A 78 -1.39 0.29 -13.21
C ARG A 78 -0.69 1.64 -13.30
N VAL A 79 -0.43 2.30 -12.17
CA VAL A 79 0.30 3.59 -12.14
C VAL A 79 1.73 3.42 -12.66
N ASP A 80 2.41 2.34 -12.30
CA ASP A 80 3.76 2.03 -12.81
C ASP A 80 3.73 1.89 -14.35
N ALA A 81 2.74 1.18 -14.90
CA ALA A 81 2.57 1.02 -16.36
C ALA A 81 2.21 2.34 -17.08
N GLU A 82 1.30 3.13 -16.54
CA GLU A 82 0.93 4.45 -17.08
C GLU A 82 2.11 5.43 -17.04
N SER A 83 2.90 5.40 -15.96
CA SER A 83 4.10 6.22 -15.81
C SER A 83 5.16 5.87 -16.85
N ALA A 84 5.36 4.58 -17.13
CA ALA A 84 6.29 4.12 -18.16
C ALA A 84 5.88 4.56 -19.57
N LEU A 85 4.58 4.74 -19.83
CA LEU A 85 4.08 5.32 -21.09
C LEU A 85 4.32 6.83 -21.20
N GLY A 86 4.62 7.52 -20.08
CA GLY A 86 4.87 8.97 -20.05
C GLY A 86 3.62 9.85 -20.22
N GLY A 87 2.42 9.26 -20.10
CA GLY A 87 1.14 9.96 -20.21
C GLY A 87 0.58 10.43 -18.87
N PRO A 88 -0.59 11.11 -18.87
CA PRO A 88 -1.29 11.40 -17.62
C PRO A 88 -1.72 10.10 -16.94
N LEU A 89 -1.64 10.08 -15.60
CA LEU A 89 -2.13 8.97 -14.80
C LEU A 89 -3.66 9.00 -14.76
N THR A 90 -4.28 7.82 -14.80
CA THR A 90 -5.71 7.71 -14.55
C THR A 90 -5.97 7.92 -13.05
N PRO A 91 -6.89 8.81 -12.65
CA PRO A 91 -7.08 9.15 -11.24
C PRO A 91 -7.33 7.94 -10.32
N VAL A 92 -6.75 7.97 -9.14
CA VAL A 92 -7.07 7.09 -8.01
C VAL A 92 -8.09 7.81 -7.13
N SER A 93 -9.25 7.20 -6.91
CA SER A 93 -10.28 7.79 -6.07
C SER A 93 -9.80 7.93 -4.61
N ALA A 94 -10.30 8.95 -3.91
CA ALA A 94 -9.83 9.27 -2.56
C ALA A 94 -10.03 8.12 -1.56
N ASP A 95 -11.11 7.35 -1.66
CA ASP A 95 -11.39 6.16 -0.84
C ASP A 95 -10.33 5.07 -1.03
N ARG A 96 -9.95 4.78 -2.28
CA ARG A 96 -8.89 3.80 -2.61
C ARG A 96 -7.52 4.28 -2.16
N ALA A 97 -7.23 5.56 -2.36
CA ALA A 97 -5.98 6.15 -1.93
C ALA A 97 -5.84 6.12 -0.40
N VAL A 98 -6.92 6.44 0.34
CA VAL A 98 -6.97 6.31 1.80
C VAL A 98 -6.73 4.87 2.25
N ASP A 99 -7.40 3.88 1.62
CA ASP A 99 -7.16 2.46 1.94
C ASP A 99 -5.70 2.06 1.72
N GLY A 100 -5.11 2.46 0.60
CA GLY A 100 -3.73 2.13 0.25
C GLY A 100 -2.69 2.84 1.11
N ILE A 101 -2.98 4.05 1.60
CA ILE A 101 -2.16 4.71 2.64
C ILE A 101 -2.26 3.90 3.94
N ASP A 102 -3.47 3.51 4.34
CA ASP A 102 -3.69 2.74 5.55
C ASP A 102 -2.99 1.37 5.49
N GLU A 103 -3.01 0.67 4.34
CA GLU A 103 -2.32 -0.61 4.15
C GLU A 103 -0.80 -0.45 4.32
N LEU A 104 -0.25 0.63 3.78
CA LEU A 104 1.18 0.94 3.86
C LEU A 104 1.59 1.27 5.30
N LEU A 105 0.89 2.21 5.95
CA LEU A 105 1.27 2.76 7.24
C LEU A 105 0.96 1.82 8.43
N THR A 106 -0.15 1.09 8.36
CA THR A 106 -0.60 0.20 9.46
C THR A 106 -0.29 -1.27 9.20
N GLY A 107 -0.07 -1.65 7.93
CA GLY A 107 0.27 -3.01 7.53
C GLY A 107 1.77 -3.17 7.28
N PHE A 108 2.26 -2.65 6.15
CA PHE A 108 3.66 -2.90 5.73
C PHE A 108 4.68 -2.35 6.72
N HIS A 109 4.53 -1.09 7.13
CA HIS A 109 5.51 -0.46 8.00
C HIS A 109 5.39 -0.90 9.45
N ALA A 110 4.22 -1.32 9.93
CA ALA A 110 4.05 -1.84 11.31
C ALA A 110 4.79 -3.17 11.58
N ARG A 111 5.42 -3.78 10.57
CA ARG A 111 6.15 -5.04 10.70
C ARG A 111 7.59 -4.84 11.19
N PRO A 112 8.19 -5.85 11.86
CA PRO A 112 9.60 -5.86 12.25
C PRO A 112 10.56 -5.53 11.10
N LYS A 113 10.26 -6.01 9.88
CA LYS A 113 11.10 -5.82 8.69
C LYS A 113 11.13 -4.40 8.12
N SER A 114 10.29 -3.48 8.62
CA SER A 114 10.29 -2.09 8.15
C SER A 114 11.63 -1.43 8.42
N ARG A 115 12.18 -0.78 7.39
CA ARG A 115 13.45 -0.02 7.50
C ARG A 115 13.23 1.43 7.92
N VAL A 116 11.98 1.90 7.97
CA VAL A 116 11.62 3.22 8.48
C VAL A 116 11.84 3.20 9.99
N ARG A 117 13.02 3.68 10.41
CA ARG A 117 13.55 3.58 11.78
C ARG A 117 14.37 4.83 12.11
N SER A 118 14.34 5.25 13.37
CA SER A 118 15.09 6.42 13.85
C SER A 118 15.58 6.19 15.28
N ASP A 119 16.87 6.41 15.54
CA ASP A 119 17.50 6.31 16.86
C ASP A 119 16.90 7.30 17.87
N LYS A 120 16.59 8.51 17.41
CA LYS A 120 15.85 9.51 18.17
C LYS A 120 14.38 9.45 17.74
N PRO A 121 13.40 9.30 18.66
CA PRO A 121 11.98 9.27 18.31
C PRO A 121 11.54 10.46 17.44
N ARG A 122 10.69 10.20 16.44
CA ARG A 122 10.09 11.18 15.53
C ARG A 122 8.60 10.93 15.34
N THR A 123 7.88 11.98 14.98
CA THR A 123 6.46 11.93 14.61
C THR A 123 6.26 12.49 13.21
N LEU A 124 5.70 11.68 12.32
CA LEU A 124 5.29 12.07 10.97
C LEU A 124 3.76 12.08 10.89
N ARG A 125 3.18 13.23 10.59
CA ARG A 125 1.76 13.34 10.24
C ARG A 125 1.58 13.24 8.73
N VAL A 126 0.59 12.47 8.30
CA VAL A 126 0.10 12.39 6.93
C VAL A 126 -1.35 12.83 6.94
N ARG A 127 -1.72 13.87 6.17
CA ARG A 127 -3.05 14.47 6.23
C ARG A 127 -3.66 14.66 4.84
N ALA A 128 -4.68 13.86 4.53
CA ALA A 128 -5.40 13.92 3.26
C ALA A 128 -6.47 15.01 3.29
N VAL A 129 -6.20 16.16 2.66
CA VAL A 129 -6.98 17.41 2.81
C VAL A 129 -8.32 17.41 2.09
N ASP A 130 -8.51 16.50 1.15
CA ASP A 130 -9.75 16.22 0.43
C ASP A 130 -10.61 15.15 1.12
N THR A 131 -10.19 14.70 2.30
CA THR A 131 -10.92 13.77 3.16
C THR A 131 -10.84 14.25 4.61
N ALA A 132 -11.54 13.57 5.51
CA ALA A 132 -11.41 13.79 6.95
C ALA A 132 -10.42 12.81 7.58
N VAL A 133 -9.33 12.41 6.91
CA VAL A 133 -8.42 11.36 7.41
C VAL A 133 -7.01 11.89 7.66
N THR A 134 -6.53 11.64 8.87
CA THR A 134 -5.16 11.91 9.29
C THR A 134 -4.52 10.65 9.86
N TRP A 135 -3.25 10.42 9.53
CA TRP A 135 -2.41 9.40 10.15
C TRP A 135 -1.26 10.08 10.90
N THR A 136 -1.01 9.63 12.11
CA THR A 136 0.17 10.03 12.89
C THR A 136 1.06 8.80 13.09
N VAL A 137 2.23 8.81 12.47
CA VAL A 137 3.22 7.75 12.51
C VAL A 137 4.30 8.10 13.54
N ARG A 138 4.44 7.28 14.58
CA ARG A 138 5.59 7.33 15.49
C ARG A 138 6.70 6.47 14.92
N ILE A 139 7.87 7.07 14.73
CA ILE A 139 9.08 6.42 14.22
C ILE A 139 10.13 6.39 15.33
N SER A 140 10.62 5.21 15.66
CA SER A 140 11.70 4.98 16.62
C SER A 140 12.60 3.84 16.13
N ASP A 141 13.37 3.25 17.04
CA ASP A 141 14.10 2.00 16.86
C ASP A 141 13.17 0.78 16.66
N ASP A 142 11.92 0.87 17.11
CA ASP A 142 10.86 -0.12 16.92
C ASP A 142 10.09 0.04 15.58
N PRO A 143 9.32 -0.99 15.14
CA PRO A 143 8.25 -0.86 14.12
C PRO A 143 7.43 0.41 14.27
N PRO A 144 7.27 1.24 13.20
CA PRO A 144 6.54 2.47 13.32
C PRO A 144 5.11 2.15 13.72
N GLN A 145 4.58 2.94 14.63
CA GLN A 145 3.23 2.79 15.14
C GLN A 145 2.38 3.90 14.55
N THR A 146 1.31 3.53 13.86
CA THR A 146 0.43 4.49 13.20
C THR A 146 -0.91 4.55 13.91
N VAL A 147 -1.35 5.77 14.24
CA VAL A 147 -2.72 6.03 14.69
C VAL A 147 -3.45 6.79 13.59
N ARG A 148 -4.62 6.29 13.21
CA ARG A 148 -5.53 6.97 12.28
C ARG A 148 -6.62 7.70 13.08
N THR A 149 -6.90 8.93 12.69
CA THR A 149 -7.92 9.80 13.30
C THR A 149 -8.76 10.47 12.22
N GLU A 150 -9.93 10.98 12.63
CA GLU A 150 -10.77 11.80 11.77
C GLU A 150 -10.43 13.30 11.97
N GLY A 151 -10.42 14.06 10.89
CA GLY A 151 -10.11 15.49 10.90
C GLY A 151 -8.66 15.80 11.32
N ASP A 152 -8.49 16.89 12.06
CA ASP A 152 -7.20 17.35 12.58
C ASP A 152 -6.93 16.81 14.01
N ASP A 153 -7.70 15.80 14.46
CA ASP A 153 -7.51 15.19 15.78
C ASP A 153 -6.14 14.48 15.83
N GLY A 154 -5.28 14.92 16.74
CA GLY A 154 -3.91 14.41 16.87
C GLY A 154 -3.05 15.30 17.76
N PRO A 155 -1.79 14.90 18.02
CA PRO A 155 -0.90 15.71 18.85
C PRO A 155 -0.65 17.08 18.19
N GLU A 156 -0.81 18.18 18.92
CA GLU A 156 -0.67 19.55 18.36
C GLU A 156 0.70 19.77 17.68
N ASN A 157 1.75 19.18 18.23
CA ASN A 157 3.12 19.27 17.72
C ASN A 157 3.58 17.94 17.12
N VAL A 158 4.00 17.98 15.86
CA VAL A 158 4.62 16.87 15.13
C VAL A 158 5.94 17.34 14.53
N ASP A 159 6.92 16.44 14.39
CA ASP A 159 8.22 16.80 13.82
C ASP A 159 8.08 17.14 12.33
N CYS A 160 7.23 16.42 11.59
CA CYS A 160 6.97 16.65 10.18
C CYS A 160 5.51 16.37 9.83
N GLU A 161 4.96 17.15 8.90
CA GLU A 161 3.65 16.92 8.30
C GLU A 161 3.77 16.87 6.77
N LEU A 162 3.19 15.84 6.17
CA LEU A 162 2.90 15.73 4.74
C LEU A 162 1.39 15.91 4.55
N SER A 163 0.97 16.89 3.76
CA SER A 163 -0.44 17.14 3.45
C SER A 163 -0.68 17.35 1.97
N GLY A 164 -1.82 16.89 1.47
CA GLY A 164 -2.17 16.92 0.05
C GLY A 164 -3.47 16.17 -0.21
N THR A 165 -3.85 16.00 -1.47
CA THR A 165 -4.95 15.09 -1.82
C THR A 165 -4.60 13.67 -1.42
N ALA A 166 -5.61 12.84 -1.12
CA ALA A 166 -5.41 11.44 -0.79
C ALA A 166 -4.60 10.72 -1.88
N GLU A 167 -4.91 10.97 -3.15
CA GLU A 167 -4.15 10.45 -4.29
C GLU A 167 -2.68 10.90 -4.27
N GLY A 168 -2.43 12.19 -4.10
CA GLY A 168 -1.07 12.73 -4.08
C GLY A 168 -0.22 12.13 -2.97
N LEU A 169 -0.80 11.99 -1.77
CA LEU A 169 -0.14 11.35 -0.62
C LEU A 169 0.07 9.85 -0.86
N TYR A 170 -0.93 9.15 -1.37
CA TYR A 170 -0.83 7.73 -1.69
C TYR A 170 0.31 7.46 -2.66
N LEU A 171 0.34 8.16 -3.80
CA LEU A 171 1.39 7.98 -4.80
C LEU A 171 2.77 8.42 -4.29
N ALA A 172 2.85 9.48 -3.48
CA ALA A 172 4.12 9.91 -2.90
C ALA A 172 4.66 8.93 -1.85
N LEU A 173 3.80 8.43 -0.95
CA LEU A 173 4.20 7.50 0.12
C LEU A 173 4.58 6.12 -0.45
N TRP A 174 3.91 5.69 -1.52
CA TRP A 174 4.29 4.49 -2.28
C TRP A 174 5.48 4.72 -3.22
N ASN A 175 6.14 5.89 -3.21
CA ASN A 175 7.33 6.20 -4.02
C ASN A 175 7.08 6.24 -5.55
N ARG A 176 5.87 6.60 -5.99
CA ARG A 176 5.49 6.76 -7.41
C ARG A 176 5.51 8.20 -7.87
N LEU A 177 5.38 9.14 -6.93
CA LEU A 177 5.54 10.58 -7.18
C LEU A 177 6.56 11.18 -6.19
N PRO A 178 7.28 12.25 -6.58
CA PRO A 178 8.18 12.93 -5.67
C PRO A 178 7.41 13.62 -4.55
N LEU A 179 8.00 13.74 -3.35
CA LEU A 179 7.38 14.46 -2.22
C LEU A 179 7.04 15.94 -2.53
N THR A 180 7.54 16.51 -3.63
CA THR A 180 7.16 17.86 -4.09
C THR A 180 5.72 17.95 -4.59
N THR A 181 5.03 16.82 -4.82
CA THR A 181 3.59 16.80 -5.14
C THR A 181 2.70 17.02 -3.92
N VAL A 182 3.28 16.97 -2.71
CA VAL A 182 2.58 17.22 -1.46
C VAL A 182 3.22 18.37 -0.68
N THR A 183 2.45 18.99 0.21
CA THR A 183 2.94 20.03 1.09
C THR A 183 3.69 19.39 2.26
N LEU A 184 4.96 19.77 2.42
CA LEU A 184 5.80 19.38 3.55
C LEU A 184 5.95 20.56 4.53
N ARG A 185 5.67 20.31 5.81
CA ARG A 185 5.96 21.22 6.93
C ARG A 185 6.81 20.52 7.99
N GLY A 186 7.61 21.29 8.73
CA GLY A 186 8.49 20.77 9.79
C GLY A 186 9.86 20.28 9.30
N ASP A 187 10.40 19.28 9.99
CA ASP A 187 11.74 18.74 9.77
C ASP A 187 11.82 17.85 8.51
N ARG A 188 12.51 18.36 7.49
CA ARG A 188 12.76 17.65 6.23
C ARG A 188 13.59 16.37 6.40
N ALA A 189 14.32 16.19 7.50
CA ALA A 189 15.03 14.95 7.77
C ALA A 189 14.07 13.76 7.99
N VAL A 190 12.90 14.01 8.59
CA VAL A 190 11.87 12.97 8.78
C VAL A 190 11.26 12.53 7.45
N ALA A 191 10.98 13.49 6.56
CA ALA A 191 10.48 13.20 5.22
C ALA A 191 11.51 12.44 4.36
N ARG A 192 12.80 12.80 4.44
CA ARG A 192 13.88 12.07 3.78
C ARG A 192 14.03 10.65 4.30
N LEU A 193 13.96 10.47 5.62
CA LEU A 193 13.97 9.16 6.25
C LEU A 193 12.87 8.24 5.68
N TRP A 194 11.69 8.80 5.41
CA TRP A 194 10.64 8.09 4.69
C TRP A 194 11.08 7.69 3.28
N THR A 195 11.43 8.65 2.42
CA THR A 195 11.82 8.38 1.02
C THR A 195 12.96 7.38 0.89
N ASP A 196 13.95 7.43 1.78
CA ASP A 196 15.14 6.59 1.71
C ASP A 196 14.89 5.14 2.19
N ASN A 197 13.84 4.91 2.99
CA ASN A 197 13.64 3.64 3.69
C ASN A 197 12.23 3.03 3.60
N SER A 198 11.26 3.72 2.99
CA SER A 198 9.87 3.25 2.93
C SER A 198 9.58 2.32 1.75
N ALA A 199 10.52 2.17 0.81
CA ALA A 199 10.33 1.33 -0.37
C ALA A 199 9.92 -0.10 0.02
N VAL A 200 8.74 -0.52 -0.45
CA VAL A 200 8.24 -1.89 -0.33
C VAL A 200 8.79 -2.69 -1.51
N THR A 201 9.70 -3.61 -1.22
CA THR A 201 10.22 -4.57 -2.19
C THR A 201 9.58 -5.94 -1.95
N TRP A 202 9.27 -6.64 -3.05
CA TRP A 202 8.71 -8.00 -3.05
C TRP A 202 9.80 -9.04 -2.90
#